data_AF-A0A950F417-F1
#
_entry.id   AF-A0A950F417-F1
#
_cell.length_a   1.000
_cell.length_b   1.000
_cell.length_c   1.000
_cell.angle_alpha   90.00
_cell.angle_beta   90.00
_cell.angle_gamma   90.00
#
_symmetry.space_group_name_H-M   'P 1'
#
loop_
_entity.id
_entity.type
_entity.pdbx_description
1 polymer ?
#
loop_
_entity_poly.entity_id
_entity_poly.type
_entity_poly.pdbx_seq_one_letter_code
_entity_poly.pdbx_strand_id
1 'polypeptide(L)'
;MFYKEFLRVRNFFVVFALVMMAIGLVVLLFSGHAKVSIGDDSPSTAQAEHAAAADKFGPGPNQVHGTGIVISNEPNEPFPISALLAFAGLVAAIFATGIGCGLACENNGHLEIAWTRPASRVGYAARLMAVDIAGILAIFAFTVLLCLGVIYAVGLQHYLALDPKVGAVLARFLVYPLAWYGIVCGLTASVRGRAGAIAGFSWLGAAILLALLDLKMPPVLHAIVKTLNYVNPLLYGNFASGDEASRHIVQIGLPISIAALGAIAVVGIAAALTQWRALEA
;
A
#
# COMPACT_ATOMS: atom_id res chain seq x y z
N MET A 1 27.50 -18.72 6.38
CA MET A 1 27.41 -18.04 5.06
C MET A 1 26.18 -17.11 4.93
N PHE A 2 25.11 -17.31 5.71
CA PHE A 2 23.79 -16.65 5.53
C PHE A 2 23.64 -15.20 6.04
N TYR A 3 24.47 -14.72 6.97
CA TYR A 3 24.37 -13.34 7.47
C TYR A 3 24.58 -12.27 6.37
N LYS A 4 25.47 -12.55 5.41
CA LYS A 4 25.70 -11.67 4.25
C LYS A 4 24.51 -11.60 3.31
N GLU A 5 23.71 -12.66 3.21
CA GLU A 5 22.50 -12.69 2.38
C GLU A 5 21.36 -11.93 3.05
N PHE A 6 21.20 -12.07 4.37
CA PHE A 6 20.25 -11.26 5.14
C PHE A 6 20.55 -9.77 5.04
N LEU A 7 21.81 -9.36 5.22
CA LEU A 7 22.21 -7.97 5.04
C LEU A 7 21.92 -7.48 3.61
N ARG A 8 22.11 -8.34 2.60
CA ARG A 8 21.76 -8.01 1.20
C ARG A 8 20.27 -7.81 1.02
N VAL A 9 19.43 -8.69 1.56
CA VAL A 9 17.96 -8.60 1.47
C VAL A 9 17.45 -7.38 2.23
N ARG A 10 17.93 -7.14 3.45
CA ARG A 10 17.59 -5.96 4.25
C ARG A 10 18.00 -4.67 3.54
N ASN A 11 19.24 -4.60 3.05
CA ASN A 11 19.72 -3.44 2.31
C ASN A 11 18.95 -3.26 1.01
N PHE A 12 18.56 -4.33 0.33
CA PHE A 12 17.71 -4.28 -0.85
C PHE A 12 16.34 -3.65 -0.52
N PHE A 13 15.66 -4.08 0.56
CA PHE A 13 14.39 -3.49 0.95
C PHE A 13 14.53 -2.03 1.38
N VAL A 14 15.62 -1.66 2.06
CA VAL A 14 15.90 -0.27 2.41
C VAL A 14 16.12 0.57 1.15
N VAL A 15 16.99 0.12 0.23
CA VAL A 15 17.24 0.81 -1.04
C VAL A 15 15.95 0.90 -1.86
N PHE A 16 15.17 -0.17 -1.92
CA PHE A 16 13.90 -0.20 -2.62
C PHE A 16 12.87 0.77 -1.99
N ALA A 17 12.79 0.83 -0.66
CA ALA A 17 11.95 1.82 0.02
C ALA A 17 12.39 3.27 -0.27
N LEU A 18 13.71 3.53 -0.32
CA LEU A 18 14.25 4.83 -0.70
C LEU A 18 13.97 5.17 -2.17
N VAL A 19 14.06 4.20 -3.08
CA VAL A 19 13.70 4.38 -4.49
C VAL A 19 12.21 4.66 -4.63
N MET A 20 11.34 3.91 -3.95
CA MET A 20 9.90 4.15 -3.95
C MET A 20 9.56 5.52 -3.37
N MET A 21 10.25 5.94 -2.30
CA MET A 21 10.15 7.28 -1.72
C MET A 21 10.52 8.36 -2.75
N ALA A 22 11.63 8.19 -3.48
CA ALA A 22 12.04 9.11 -4.53
C ALA A 22 11.04 9.14 -5.71
N ILE A 23 10.56 7.99 -6.16
CA ILE A 23 9.55 7.89 -7.23
C ILE A 23 8.25 8.56 -6.80
N GLY A 24 7.76 8.28 -5.60
CA GLY A 24 6.53 8.90 -5.10
C GLY A 24 6.66 10.41 -4.95
N LEU A 25 7.84 10.89 -4.54
CA LEU A 25 8.14 12.32 -4.48
C LEU A 25 8.12 12.95 -5.88
N VAL A 26 8.72 12.30 -6.87
CA VAL A 26 8.64 12.71 -8.28
C VAL A 26 7.18 12.76 -8.74
N VAL A 27 6.41 11.69 -8.53
CA VAL A 27 4.99 11.64 -8.92
C VAL A 27 4.20 12.76 -8.24
N LEU A 28 4.38 13.00 -6.94
CA LEU A 28 3.72 14.09 -6.22
C LEU A 28 4.04 15.46 -6.82
N LEU A 29 5.29 15.71 -7.19
CA LEU A 29 5.69 16.95 -7.83
C LEU A 29 5.04 17.13 -9.20
N PHE A 30 4.92 16.07 -10.00
CA PHE A 30 4.34 16.15 -11.35
C PHE A 30 2.81 16.09 -11.38
N SER A 31 2.16 15.40 -10.43
CA SER A 31 0.71 15.31 -10.33
C SER A 31 0.03 16.64 -10.01
N GLY A 32 0.74 17.58 -9.38
CA GLY A 32 0.23 18.94 -9.14
C GLY A 32 0.17 19.82 -10.40
N HIS A 33 0.80 19.40 -11.50
CA HIS A 33 1.03 20.28 -12.66
C HIS A 33 0.32 19.86 -13.97
N ALA A 34 -0.31 18.68 -14.08
CA ALA A 34 -0.87 18.23 -15.36
C ALA A 34 -2.15 17.38 -15.22
N LYS A 35 -3.33 18.01 -15.37
CA LYS A 35 -4.50 17.36 -15.98
C LYS A 35 -4.58 17.85 -17.43
N VAL A 36 -3.94 17.13 -18.36
CA VAL A 36 -4.19 17.33 -19.80
C VAL A 36 -5.44 16.53 -20.13
N SER A 37 -6.60 17.16 -20.00
CA SER A 37 -7.84 16.60 -20.54
C SER A 37 -7.78 16.76 -22.06
N ILE A 38 -7.58 15.65 -22.78
CA ILE A 38 -7.94 15.60 -24.19
C ILE A 38 -9.46 15.52 -24.18
N GLY A 39 -10.11 16.64 -24.49
CA GLY A 39 -11.56 16.70 -24.57
C GLY A 39 -12.07 15.60 -25.49
N ASP A 40 -12.66 14.56 -24.92
CA ASP A 40 -13.66 13.79 -25.64
C ASP A 40 -14.82 14.76 -25.79
N ASP A 41 -14.92 15.38 -26.97
CA ASP A 41 -16.11 16.09 -27.44
C ASP A 41 -17.27 15.09 -27.51
N SER A 42 -17.72 14.62 -26.36
CA SER A 42 -19.02 13.99 -26.20
C SER A 42 -20.00 15.06 -26.66
N PRO A 43 -20.81 14.81 -27.70
CA PRO A 43 -21.68 15.83 -28.25
C PRO A 43 -22.91 16.02 -27.36
N SER A 44 -22.69 16.51 -26.14
CA SER A 44 -23.74 16.82 -25.20
C SER A 44 -24.17 18.27 -25.44
N THR A 45 -25.44 18.40 -25.80
CA THR A 45 -26.23 19.64 -25.98
C THR A 45 -25.91 20.53 -27.20
N ALA A 46 -24.67 20.87 -27.54
CA ALA A 46 -24.40 21.78 -28.67
C ALA A 46 -24.70 21.14 -30.05
N GLN A 47 -24.44 19.84 -30.22
CA GLN A 47 -24.82 19.12 -31.45
C GLN A 47 -26.33 18.84 -31.54
N ALA A 48 -27.05 18.79 -30.41
CA ALA A 48 -28.50 18.62 -30.43
C ALA A 48 -29.21 19.89 -30.95
N GLU A 49 -28.73 21.08 -30.58
CA GLU A 49 -29.23 22.34 -31.16
C GLU A 49 -28.80 22.54 -32.61
N HIS A 50 -27.58 22.13 -32.98
CA HIS A 50 -27.15 22.17 -34.39
C HIS A 50 -27.88 21.16 -35.29
N ALA A 51 -28.27 19.99 -34.78
CA ALA A 51 -29.10 19.03 -35.51
C ALA A 51 -30.53 19.58 -35.73
N ALA A 52 -31.09 20.32 -34.76
CA ALA A 52 -32.39 20.98 -34.92
C ALA A 52 -32.35 22.18 -35.89
N ALA A 53 -31.20 22.83 -36.05
CA ALA A 53 -31.02 23.92 -37.03
C ALA A 53 -30.71 23.42 -38.45
N ALA A 54 -30.05 22.26 -38.59
CA ALA A 54 -29.71 21.65 -39.87
C ALA A 54 -30.94 21.16 -40.67
N ASP A 55 -32.07 20.90 -40.01
CA ASP A 55 -33.32 20.53 -40.67
C ASP A 55 -34.00 21.73 -41.39
N LYS A 56 -33.58 22.98 -41.07
CA LYS A 56 -34.13 24.20 -41.70
C LYS A 56 -33.27 24.76 -42.84
N PHE A 57 -31.99 24.40 -42.92
CA PHE A 57 -31.08 24.92 -43.94
C PHE A 57 -30.29 23.74 -44.51
N GLY A 58 -30.59 23.37 -45.76
CA GLY A 58 -30.09 22.18 -46.44
C GLY A 58 -28.54 22.02 -46.46
N PRO A 59 -28.05 20.87 -46.95
CA PRO A 59 -26.67 20.42 -46.73
C PRO A 59 -25.65 21.41 -47.31
N GLY A 60 -25.09 22.26 -46.44
CA GLY A 60 -23.97 23.13 -46.76
C GLY A 60 -22.66 22.33 -46.79
N PRO A 61 -21.75 22.60 -47.74
CA PRO A 61 -20.46 21.93 -47.80
C PRO A 61 -19.53 22.44 -46.68
N ASN A 62 -18.86 21.48 -46.03
CA ASN A 62 -17.70 21.65 -45.15
C ASN A 62 -17.95 22.21 -43.73
N GLN A 63 -18.55 21.38 -42.86
CA GLN A 63 -18.25 21.49 -41.42
C GLN A 63 -16.86 20.90 -41.16
N VAL A 64 -15.85 21.76 -41.13
CA VAL A 64 -14.52 21.40 -40.63
C VAL A 64 -14.67 21.07 -39.14
N HIS A 65 -14.64 19.78 -38.79
CA HIS A 65 -14.49 19.33 -37.40
C HIS A 65 -13.11 19.80 -36.92
N GLY A 66 -13.05 21.03 -36.42
CA GLY A 66 -11.90 21.51 -35.70
C GLY A 66 -11.82 20.74 -34.40
N THR A 67 -10.88 19.79 -34.32
CA THR A 67 -10.40 19.20 -33.07
C THR A 67 -9.71 20.28 -32.25
N GLY A 68 -10.50 21.19 -31.69
CA GLY A 68 -10.02 22.21 -30.78
C GLY A 68 -9.66 21.55 -29.46
N ILE A 69 -8.38 21.59 -29.09
CA ILE A 69 -7.95 21.19 -27.74
C ILE A 69 -8.57 22.20 -26.76
N VAL A 70 -9.68 21.83 -26.12
CA VAL A 70 -10.26 22.60 -25.04
C VAL A 70 -9.41 22.38 -23.80
N ILE A 71 -8.54 23.33 -23.49
CA ILE A 71 -7.85 23.39 -22.20
C ILE A 71 -8.88 23.90 -21.18
N SER A 72 -9.67 22.99 -20.61
CA SER A 72 -10.53 23.34 -19.47
C SER A 72 -9.63 23.61 -18.26
N ASN A 73 -9.60 24.88 -17.83
CA ASN A 73 -9.00 25.27 -16.55
C ASN A 73 -9.95 24.85 -15.41
N GLU A 74 -10.19 23.55 -15.25
CA GLU A 74 -10.83 23.09 -14.03
C GLU A 74 -9.89 23.39 -12.86
N PRO A 75 -10.40 23.98 -11.77
CA PRO A 75 -9.58 24.24 -10.59
C PRO A 75 -8.96 22.92 -10.14
N ASN A 76 -7.62 22.87 -10.08
CA ASN A 76 -6.88 21.70 -9.63
C ASN A 76 -7.49 21.22 -8.31
N GLU A 77 -8.05 20.01 -8.31
CA GLU A 77 -8.57 19.41 -7.09
C GLU A 77 -7.44 19.37 -6.05
N PRO A 78 -7.68 19.85 -4.83
CA PRO A 78 -6.63 19.90 -3.83
C PRO A 78 -6.16 18.48 -3.50
N PHE A 79 -4.86 18.33 -3.35
CA PHE A 79 -4.21 17.07 -3.02
C PHE A 79 -4.57 16.66 -1.58
N PRO A 80 -5.24 15.51 -1.39
CA PRO A 80 -5.73 15.12 -0.08
C PRO A 80 -4.60 14.53 0.77
N ILE A 81 -4.48 14.97 2.03
CA ILE A 81 -3.47 14.46 2.98
C ILE A 81 -3.58 12.93 3.16
N SER A 82 -4.78 12.37 2.99
CA SER A 82 -4.98 10.92 2.99
C SER A 82 -4.10 10.17 1.98
N ALA A 83 -3.83 10.72 0.81
CA ALA A 83 -2.96 10.11 -0.21
C ALA A 83 -1.50 10.06 0.25
N LEU A 84 -1.01 11.11 0.94
CA LEU A 84 0.33 11.13 1.53
C LEU A 84 0.47 10.08 2.64
N LEU A 85 -0.55 9.95 3.49
CA LEU A 85 -0.59 8.91 4.54
C LEU A 85 -0.62 7.50 3.95
N ALA A 86 -1.37 7.31 2.86
CA ALA A 86 -1.44 6.04 2.15
C ALA A 86 -0.08 5.65 1.57
N PHE A 87 0.59 6.61 0.93
CA PHE A 87 1.94 6.44 0.42
C PHE A 87 2.96 6.11 1.51
N ALA A 88 2.95 6.86 2.63
CA ALA A 88 3.81 6.56 3.77
C ALA A 88 3.53 5.16 4.36
N GLY A 89 2.27 4.75 4.41
CA GLY A 89 1.86 3.42 4.83
C GLY A 89 2.42 2.32 3.93
N LEU A 90 2.41 2.53 2.61
CA LEU A 90 2.99 1.60 1.63
C LEU A 90 4.52 1.48 1.81
N VAL A 91 5.23 2.60 1.93
CA VAL A 91 6.69 2.61 2.16
C VAL A 91 7.04 1.88 3.46
N ALA A 92 6.32 2.17 4.55
CA ALA A 92 6.49 1.49 5.83
C ALA A 92 6.18 -0.02 5.74
N ALA A 93 5.22 -0.43 4.91
CA ALA A 93 4.86 -1.83 4.69
C ALA A 93 5.96 -2.60 3.93
N ILE A 94 6.58 -1.96 2.94
CA ILE A 94 7.73 -2.51 2.22
C ILE A 94 8.90 -2.71 3.22
N PHE A 95 9.16 -1.71 4.05
CA PHE A 95 10.18 -1.81 5.10
C PHE A 95 9.85 -2.92 6.11
N ALA A 96 8.60 -2.98 6.57
CA ALA A 96 8.07 -4.01 7.47
C ALA A 96 8.28 -5.43 6.93
N THR A 97 8.10 -5.62 5.61
CA THR A 97 8.36 -6.89 4.93
C THR A 97 9.81 -7.34 5.07
N GLY A 98 10.75 -6.42 4.91
CA GLY A 98 12.18 -6.72 5.01
C GLY A 98 12.63 -7.10 6.42
N ILE A 99 12.12 -6.40 7.44
CA ILE A 99 12.50 -6.67 8.84
C ILE A 99 11.70 -7.83 9.46
N GLY A 100 10.52 -8.16 8.93
CA GLY A 100 9.68 -9.27 9.40
C GLY A 100 10.36 -10.64 9.39
N CYS A 101 11.46 -10.80 8.64
CA CYS A 101 12.27 -12.01 8.62
C CYS A 101 13.27 -12.15 9.79
N GLY A 102 13.35 -11.19 10.72
CA GLY A 102 14.36 -11.14 11.77
C GLY A 102 14.49 -12.45 12.56
N LEU A 103 13.37 -13.01 13.04
CA LEU A 103 13.36 -14.27 13.77
C LEU A 103 13.90 -15.45 12.96
N ALA A 104 13.48 -15.54 11.70
CA ALA A 104 13.94 -16.60 10.80
C ALA A 104 15.47 -16.54 10.60
N CYS A 105 16.03 -15.33 10.59
CA CYS A 105 17.47 -15.11 10.50
C CYS A 105 18.21 -15.54 11.78
N GLU A 106 17.66 -15.24 12.95
CA GLU A 106 18.18 -15.72 14.24
C GLU A 106 18.12 -17.26 14.35
N ASN A 107 17.14 -17.90 13.72
CA ASN A 107 17.02 -19.36 13.66
C ASN A 107 18.15 -20.02 12.81
N ASN A 108 18.77 -19.28 11.88
CA ASN A 108 19.80 -19.80 10.98
C ASN A 108 21.20 -19.83 11.61
N GLY A 109 21.34 -20.56 12.73
CA GLY A 109 22.63 -20.89 13.34
C GLY A 109 23.01 -20.07 14.59
N HIS A 110 22.24 -19.05 14.96
CA HIS A 110 22.47 -18.33 16.22
C HIS A 110 21.88 -19.05 17.45
N LEU A 111 20.83 -19.86 17.23
CA LEU A 111 20.20 -20.65 18.29
C LEU A 111 21.14 -21.68 18.92
N GLU A 112 22.13 -22.20 18.19
CA GLU A 112 23.10 -23.18 18.70
C GLU A 112 24.06 -22.57 19.73
N ILE A 113 24.37 -21.27 19.62
CA ILE A 113 25.24 -20.53 20.56
C ILE A 113 24.46 -20.10 21.81
N ALA A 114 23.15 -19.84 21.67
CA ALA A 114 22.28 -19.40 22.76
C ALA A 114 22.05 -20.46 23.87
N TRP A 115 22.43 -21.73 23.64
CA TRP A 115 22.39 -22.78 24.66
C TRP A 115 23.27 -22.50 25.89
N THR A 116 24.17 -21.52 25.78
CA THR A 116 25.09 -21.13 26.86
C THR A 116 24.51 -20.11 27.84
N ARG A 117 23.32 -19.53 27.58
CA ARG A 117 22.65 -18.60 28.52
C ARG A 117 21.15 -18.88 28.61
N PRO A 118 20.62 -19.22 29.80
CA PRO A 118 19.19 -19.44 30.00
C PRO A 118 18.45 -18.09 29.98
N ALA A 119 18.12 -17.60 28.78
CA ALA A 119 17.19 -16.49 28.59
C ALA A 119 15.92 -17.02 27.90
N SER A 120 14.76 -16.56 28.34
CA SER A 120 13.48 -16.90 27.69
C SER A 120 13.51 -16.46 26.22
N ARG A 121 13.35 -17.41 25.27
CA ARG A 121 13.38 -17.05 23.84
C ARG A 121 12.16 -16.24 23.44
N VAL A 122 11.02 -16.47 24.09
CA VAL A 122 9.81 -15.64 23.93
C VAL A 122 10.08 -14.19 24.34
N GLY A 123 10.77 -13.98 25.47
CA GLY A 123 11.17 -12.64 25.91
C GLY A 123 12.12 -11.96 24.92
N TYR A 124 13.07 -12.72 24.35
CA TYR A 124 13.96 -12.21 23.30
C TYR A 124 13.18 -11.82 22.03
N ALA A 125 12.34 -12.73 21.52
CA ALA A 125 11.53 -12.48 20.32
C ALA A 125 10.60 -11.29 20.51
N ALA A 126 9.93 -11.17 21.66
CA ALA A 126 9.06 -10.04 21.96
C ALA A 126 9.80 -8.70 21.96
N ARG A 127 11.03 -8.65 22.51
CA ARG A 127 11.87 -7.44 22.46
C ARG A 127 12.31 -7.09 21.05
N LEU A 128 12.71 -8.09 20.26
CA LEU A 128 13.07 -7.89 18.85
C LEU A 128 11.87 -7.32 18.07
N MET A 129 10.69 -7.93 18.22
CA MET A 129 9.46 -7.45 17.58
C MET A 129 9.08 -6.04 18.03
N ALA A 130 9.27 -5.69 19.31
CA ALA A 130 9.00 -4.33 19.79
C ALA A 130 9.91 -3.29 19.12
N VAL A 131 11.19 -3.63 18.93
CA VAL A 131 12.15 -2.77 18.19
C VAL A 131 11.75 -2.66 16.72
N ASP A 132 11.35 -3.76 16.08
CA ASP A 132 10.89 -3.76 14.69
C ASP A 132 9.65 -2.88 14.50
N ILE A 133 8.66 -3.00 15.40
CA ILE A 133 7.44 -2.17 15.39
C ILE A 133 7.81 -0.69 15.54
N ALA A 134 8.70 -0.34 16.49
CA ALA A 134 9.16 1.03 16.64
C ALA A 134 9.87 1.54 15.37
N GLY A 135 10.67 0.70 14.72
CA GLY A 135 11.32 1.01 13.44
C GLY A 135 10.32 1.25 12.32
N ILE A 136 9.27 0.44 12.21
CA ILE A 136 8.18 0.62 11.22
C ILE A 136 7.48 1.96 11.42
N LEU A 137 7.12 2.27 12.68
CA LEU A 137 6.46 3.53 13.02
C LEU A 137 7.37 4.74 12.74
N ALA A 138 8.68 4.62 13.02
CA ALA A 138 9.65 5.66 12.72
C ALA A 138 9.79 5.90 11.21
N ILE A 139 9.84 4.85 10.39
CA ILE A 139 9.88 4.98 8.92
C ILE A 139 8.60 5.61 8.37
N PHE A 140 7.44 5.24 8.90
CA PHE A 140 6.17 5.88 8.54
C PHE A 140 6.22 7.38 8.83
N ALA A 141 6.55 7.77 10.07
CA ALA A 141 6.63 9.17 10.48
C ALA A 141 7.67 9.95 9.66
N PHE A 142 8.85 9.37 9.44
CA PHE A 142 9.91 9.97 8.62
C PHE A 142 9.45 10.21 7.18
N THR A 143 8.75 9.24 6.57
CA THR A 143 8.22 9.38 5.22
C THR A 143 7.18 10.51 5.13
N VAL A 144 6.27 10.59 6.11
CA VAL A 144 5.29 11.69 6.19
C VAL A 144 5.99 13.05 6.28
N LEU A 145 6.94 13.18 7.22
CA LEU A 145 7.68 14.43 7.42
C LEU A 145 8.50 14.83 6.20
N LEU A 146 9.11 13.87 5.51
CA LEU A 146 9.86 14.14 4.29
C LEU A 146 8.95 14.62 3.16
N CYS A 147 7.81 13.95 2.91
CA CYS A 147 6.85 14.37 1.90
C CYS A 147 6.32 15.78 2.19
N LEU A 148 5.96 16.07 3.45
CA LEU A 148 5.55 17.41 3.86
C LEU A 148 6.68 18.42 3.66
N GLY A 149 7.91 18.12 4.11
CA GLY A 149 9.06 19.00 3.94
C GLY A 149 9.32 19.39 2.50
N VAL A 150 9.16 18.44 1.56
CA VAL A 150 9.31 18.69 0.11
C VAL A 150 8.17 19.57 -0.43
N ILE A 151 6.92 19.29 -0.04
CA ILE A 151 5.76 20.10 -0.44
C ILE A 151 5.93 21.55 0.02
N TYR A 152 6.38 21.76 1.26
CA TYR A 152 6.67 23.10 1.79
C TYR A 152 7.88 23.75 1.09
N ALA A 153 8.94 23.00 0.81
CA ALA A 153 10.13 23.53 0.15
C ALA A 153 9.86 24.01 -1.28
N VAL A 154 8.91 23.39 -1.98
CA VAL A 154 8.51 23.77 -3.35
C VAL A 154 7.36 24.79 -3.37
N GLY A 155 6.79 25.14 -2.20
CA GLY A 155 5.72 26.13 -2.11
C GLY A 155 4.35 25.60 -2.55
N LEU A 156 4.10 24.29 -2.43
CA LEU A 156 2.86 23.62 -2.84
C LEU A 156 1.85 23.41 -1.70
N GLN A 157 2.09 24.00 -0.52
CA GLN A 157 1.24 23.78 0.67
C GLN A 157 -0.22 24.23 0.50
N HIS A 158 -0.52 25.18 -0.39
CA HIS A 158 -1.89 25.63 -0.67
C HIS A 158 -2.73 24.61 -1.43
N TYR A 159 -2.10 23.59 -2.02
CA TYR A 159 -2.82 22.47 -2.62
C TYR A 159 -3.19 21.38 -1.61
N LEU A 160 -2.76 21.46 -0.34
CA LEU A 160 -3.09 20.43 0.65
C LEU A 160 -4.54 20.58 1.15
N ALA A 161 -5.35 19.53 0.97
CA ALA A 161 -6.66 19.40 1.59
C ALA A 161 -6.63 18.47 2.81
N LEU A 162 -7.30 18.91 3.88
CA LEU A 162 -7.60 18.08 5.04
C LEU A 162 -8.92 17.35 4.83
N ASP A 163 -8.85 16.02 4.72
CA ASP A 163 -10.04 15.19 4.64
C ASP A 163 -10.75 15.12 6.01
N PRO A 164 -12.11 15.15 6.06
CA PRO A 164 -12.85 14.99 7.32
C PRO A 164 -12.55 13.67 8.06
N LYS A 165 -12.05 12.67 7.33
CA LYS A 165 -11.73 11.33 7.84
C LYS A 165 -10.23 11.12 8.08
N VAL A 166 -9.41 12.17 8.03
CA VAL A 166 -7.93 12.07 8.08
C VAL A 166 -7.42 11.26 9.28
N GLY A 167 -8.03 11.40 10.47
CA GLY A 167 -7.62 10.65 11.66
C GLY A 167 -7.82 9.14 11.53
N ALA A 168 -8.95 8.71 10.94
CA ALA A 168 -9.22 7.30 10.71
C ALA A 168 -8.40 6.74 9.53
N VAL A 169 -8.10 7.57 8.52
CA VAL A 169 -7.16 7.22 7.45
C VAL A 169 -5.74 7.02 8.02
N LEU A 170 -5.29 7.91 8.90
CA LEU A 170 -4.02 7.80 9.61
C LEU A 170 -3.95 6.49 10.39
N ALA A 171 -4.98 6.17 11.18
CA ALA A 171 -5.04 4.93 11.94
C ALA A 171 -4.93 3.69 11.03
N ARG A 172 -5.66 3.66 9.91
CA ARG A 172 -5.59 2.57 8.93
C ARG A 172 -4.18 2.39 8.38
N PHE A 173 -3.52 3.46 7.95
CA PHE A 173 -2.19 3.37 7.34
C PHE A 173 -1.05 3.25 8.35
N LEU A 174 -1.28 3.51 9.63
CA LEU A 174 -0.39 3.13 10.73
C LEU A 174 -0.43 1.62 11.00
N VAL A 175 -1.63 1.01 10.97
CA VAL A 175 -1.79 -0.42 11.25
C VAL A 175 -1.48 -1.28 10.02
N TYR A 176 -1.67 -0.75 8.82
CA TYR A 176 -1.34 -1.42 7.55
C TYR A 176 0.06 -2.07 7.49
N PRO A 177 1.17 -1.34 7.77
CA PRO A 177 2.50 -1.96 7.77
C PRO A 177 2.70 -2.98 8.90
N LEU A 178 2.00 -2.82 10.05
CA LEU A 178 2.04 -3.79 11.14
C LEU A 178 1.33 -5.09 10.77
N ALA A 179 0.23 -5.02 10.00
CA ALA A 179 -0.43 -6.20 9.45
C ALA A 179 0.53 -6.98 8.53
N TRP A 180 1.28 -6.25 7.69
CA TRP A 180 2.26 -6.89 6.82
C TRP A 180 3.40 -7.53 7.61
N TYR A 181 3.94 -6.81 8.60
CA TYR A 181 4.93 -7.35 9.53
C TYR A 181 4.45 -8.64 10.19
N GLY A 182 3.23 -8.62 10.75
CA GLY A 182 2.65 -9.78 11.43
C GLY A 182 2.56 -11.01 10.53
N ILE A 183 2.08 -10.85 9.29
CA ILE A 183 2.01 -11.97 8.33
C ILE A 183 3.40 -12.49 7.99
N VAL A 184 4.34 -11.62 7.60
CA VAL A 184 5.67 -12.05 7.18
C VAL A 184 6.40 -12.72 8.34
N CYS A 185 6.32 -12.14 9.54
CA CYS A 185 6.90 -12.73 10.74
C CYS A 185 6.27 -14.10 11.06
N GLY A 186 4.95 -14.20 11.03
CA GLY A 186 4.21 -15.43 11.28
C GLY A 186 4.49 -16.53 10.25
N LEU A 187 4.67 -16.18 8.97
CA LEU A 187 5.00 -17.15 7.92
C LEU A 187 6.47 -17.59 7.93
N THR A 188 7.37 -16.79 8.49
CA THR A 188 8.81 -17.03 8.41
C THR A 188 9.47 -17.48 9.70
N ALA A 189 8.84 -17.29 10.87
CA ALA A 189 9.46 -17.51 12.19
C ALA A 189 10.12 -18.90 12.34
N SER A 190 9.51 -19.95 11.81
CA SER A 190 10.04 -21.34 11.85
C SER A 190 10.90 -21.73 10.64
N VAL A 191 10.98 -20.90 9.60
CA VAL A 191 11.59 -21.25 8.32
C VAL A 191 13.08 -20.91 8.29
N ARG A 192 13.91 -21.90 7.96
CA ARG A 192 15.36 -21.72 7.79
C ARG A 192 15.75 -21.44 6.34
N GLY A 193 16.67 -20.50 6.11
CA GLY A 193 17.26 -20.18 4.80
C GLY A 193 16.32 -19.64 3.71
N ARG A 194 15.00 -19.59 3.92
CA ARG A 194 14.01 -19.22 2.89
C ARG A 194 13.13 -18.02 3.22
N ALA A 195 13.37 -17.36 4.35
CA ALA A 195 12.54 -16.25 4.82
C ALA A 195 12.45 -15.09 3.81
N GLY A 196 13.56 -14.71 3.19
CA GLY A 196 13.59 -13.64 2.19
C GLY A 196 12.75 -13.95 0.95
N ALA A 197 12.70 -15.22 0.51
CA ALA A 197 11.85 -15.64 -0.59
C ALA A 197 10.37 -15.53 -0.22
N ILE A 198 9.99 -15.99 0.98
CA ILE A 198 8.61 -15.88 1.49
C ILE A 198 8.18 -14.41 1.57
N ALA A 199 9.04 -13.53 2.09
CA ALA A 199 8.77 -12.10 2.17
C ALA A 199 8.64 -11.42 0.80
N GLY A 200 9.44 -11.82 -0.19
CA GLY A 200 9.30 -11.33 -1.57
C GLY A 200 8.01 -11.83 -2.22
N PHE A 201 7.72 -13.13 -2.11
CA PHE A 201 6.55 -13.74 -2.72
C PHE A 201 5.23 -13.39 -2.00
N SER A 202 5.25 -12.89 -0.77
CA SER A 202 4.01 -12.47 -0.08
C SER A 202 3.32 -11.32 -0.80
N TRP A 203 4.07 -10.36 -1.37
CA TRP A 203 3.52 -9.28 -2.18
C TRP A 203 2.90 -9.79 -3.48
N LEU A 204 3.61 -10.66 -4.20
CA LEU A 204 3.11 -11.24 -5.43
C LEU A 204 1.86 -12.09 -5.18
N GLY A 205 1.88 -12.94 -4.15
CA GLY A 205 0.74 -13.77 -3.76
C GLY A 205 -0.46 -12.92 -3.37
N ALA A 206 -0.25 -11.83 -2.62
CA ALA A 206 -1.31 -10.90 -2.25
C ALA A 206 -1.90 -10.16 -3.46
N ALA A 207 -1.08 -9.75 -4.42
CA ALA A 207 -1.54 -9.13 -5.66
C ALA A 207 -2.35 -10.11 -6.53
N ILE A 208 -1.86 -11.35 -6.68
CA ILE A 208 -2.56 -12.43 -7.40
C ILE A 208 -3.90 -12.73 -6.74
N LEU A 209 -3.95 -12.83 -5.40
CA LEU A 209 -5.19 -13.06 -4.66
C LEU A 209 -6.22 -11.96 -4.91
N LEU A 210 -5.80 -10.69 -4.97
CA LEU A 210 -6.70 -9.59 -5.32
C LEU A 210 -7.18 -9.69 -6.77
N ALA A 211 -6.27 -9.91 -7.72
CA ALA A 211 -6.62 -10.03 -9.14
C ALA A 211 -7.59 -11.20 -9.42
N LEU A 212 -7.48 -12.29 -8.64
CA LEU A 212 -8.41 -13.41 -8.71
C LEU A 212 -9.85 -13.00 -8.34
N LEU A 213 -10.09 -11.93 -7.58
CA LEU A 213 -11.45 -11.51 -7.25
C LEU A 213 -12.23 -10.99 -8.48
N ASP A 214 -11.54 -10.51 -9.52
CA ASP A 214 -12.17 -10.02 -10.77
C ASP A 214 -12.48 -11.12 -11.78
N LEU A 215 -11.93 -12.32 -11.60
CA LEU A 215 -12.07 -13.40 -12.57
C LEU A 215 -13.40 -14.13 -12.41
N LYS A 216 -14.07 -14.40 -13.54
CA LYS A 216 -15.25 -15.26 -13.59
C LYS A 216 -14.85 -16.69 -13.25
N MET A 217 -15.16 -17.13 -12.03
CA MET A 217 -14.83 -18.47 -11.55
C MET A 217 -16.05 -19.15 -10.91
N PRO A 218 -16.05 -20.49 -10.79
CA PRO A 218 -17.10 -21.22 -10.10
C PRO A 218 -17.36 -20.66 -8.68
N PRO A 219 -18.62 -20.62 -8.21
CA PRO A 219 -18.98 -19.95 -6.94
C PRO A 219 -18.17 -20.42 -5.73
N VAL A 220 -17.85 -21.72 -5.66
CA VAL A 220 -17.07 -22.30 -4.57
C VAL A 220 -15.64 -21.76 -4.55
N LEU A 221 -14.98 -21.69 -5.71
CA LEU A 221 -13.62 -21.14 -5.80
C LEU A 221 -13.62 -19.64 -5.50
N HIS A 222 -14.63 -18.91 -5.96
CA HIS A 222 -14.77 -17.49 -5.64
C HIS A 222 -14.92 -17.26 -4.13
N ALA A 223 -15.71 -18.09 -3.45
CA ALA A 223 -15.88 -18.01 -1.99
C ALA A 223 -14.56 -18.28 -1.24
N ILE A 224 -13.75 -19.25 -1.71
CA ILE A 224 -12.42 -19.53 -1.14
C ILE A 224 -11.49 -18.34 -1.34
N VAL A 225 -11.38 -17.81 -2.57
CA VAL A 225 -10.52 -16.65 -2.89
C VAL A 225 -10.95 -15.43 -2.07
N LYS A 226 -12.25 -15.17 -1.96
CA LYS A 226 -12.80 -14.10 -1.13
C LYS A 226 -12.42 -14.27 0.34
N THR A 227 -12.52 -15.50 0.86
CA THR A 227 -12.14 -15.80 2.24
C THR A 227 -10.65 -15.61 2.49
N LEU A 228 -9.80 -16.07 1.57
CA LEU A 228 -8.35 -15.88 1.65
C LEU A 228 -7.96 -14.40 1.59
N ASN A 229 -8.70 -13.57 0.84
CA ASN A 229 -8.44 -12.14 0.80
C ASN A 229 -8.78 -11.41 2.11
N TYR A 230 -9.58 -11.97 3.01
CA TYR A 230 -9.81 -11.31 4.31
C TYR A 230 -8.55 -11.23 5.19
N VAL A 231 -7.56 -12.10 4.97
CA VAL A 231 -6.24 -12.00 5.61
C VAL A 231 -5.21 -11.26 4.77
N ASN A 232 -5.58 -10.75 3.59
CA ASN A 232 -4.69 -10.02 2.70
C ASN A 232 -4.70 -8.52 3.05
N PRO A 233 -3.58 -7.93 3.55
CA PRO A 233 -3.54 -6.52 3.90
C PRO A 233 -3.88 -5.60 2.71
N LEU A 234 -3.52 -5.98 1.47
CA LEU A 234 -3.79 -5.17 0.29
C LEU A 234 -5.29 -4.91 0.06
N LEU A 235 -6.16 -5.81 0.52
CA LEU A 235 -7.62 -5.62 0.43
C LEU A 235 -8.09 -4.37 1.18
N TYR A 236 -7.40 -4.00 2.27
CA TYR A 236 -7.76 -2.89 3.14
C TYR A 236 -6.98 -1.60 2.82
N GLY A 237 -5.97 -1.71 1.97
CA GLY A 237 -5.04 -0.63 1.65
C GLY A 237 -5.53 0.35 0.60
N ASN A 238 -6.84 0.51 0.34
CA ASN A 238 -7.36 1.35 -0.74
C ASN A 238 -6.60 2.70 -0.82
N PHE A 239 -5.76 2.81 -1.86
CA PHE A 239 -4.83 3.91 -2.10
C PHE A 239 -5.46 5.01 -2.98
N ALA A 240 -6.67 4.79 -3.51
CA ALA A 240 -7.38 5.79 -4.28
C ALA A 240 -8.03 6.82 -3.34
N SER A 241 -7.73 8.09 -3.56
CA SER A 241 -8.39 9.22 -2.90
C SER A 241 -9.56 9.72 -3.76
N GLY A 242 -10.77 9.79 -3.19
CA GLY A 242 -11.96 10.34 -3.85
C GLY A 242 -13.13 9.34 -4.02
N ASP A 243 -14.27 9.83 -4.53
CA ASP A 243 -15.48 9.02 -4.82
C ASP A 243 -15.26 7.99 -5.94
N GLU A 244 -14.12 8.07 -6.66
CA GLU A 244 -13.58 7.03 -7.55
C GLU A 244 -13.26 5.70 -6.82
N ALA A 245 -13.26 5.68 -5.47
CA ALA A 245 -13.25 4.47 -4.64
C ALA A 245 -14.42 3.49 -4.93
N SER A 246 -15.36 3.90 -5.78
CA SER A 246 -16.48 3.11 -6.30
C SER A 246 -16.09 1.95 -7.23
N ARG A 247 -14.84 1.88 -7.72
CA ARG A 247 -14.40 0.81 -8.63
C ARG A 247 -13.72 -0.39 -7.95
N HIS A 248 -13.53 -0.36 -6.63
CA HIS A 248 -12.94 -1.51 -5.93
C HIS A 248 -13.97 -2.62 -5.70
N ILE A 249 -13.52 -3.85 -5.97
CA ILE A 249 -14.27 -5.11 -5.91
C ILE A 249 -14.96 -5.33 -4.56
N VAL A 250 -14.36 -4.81 -3.48
CA VAL A 250 -14.91 -4.89 -2.13
C VAL A 250 -14.74 -3.54 -1.43
N GLN A 251 -15.85 -2.84 -1.19
CA GLN A 251 -15.88 -1.67 -0.33
C GLN A 251 -15.95 -2.10 1.13
N ILE A 252 -14.83 -2.00 1.84
CA ILE A 252 -14.76 -2.27 3.28
C ILE A 252 -14.80 -0.93 4.02
N GLY A 253 -15.73 -0.81 4.96
CA GLY A 253 -15.82 0.37 5.82
C GLY A 253 -14.50 0.64 6.55
N LEU A 254 -14.18 1.92 6.74
CA LEU A 254 -12.91 2.35 7.36
C LEU A 254 -12.68 1.73 8.76
N PRO A 255 -13.68 1.68 9.68
CA PRO A 255 -13.49 1.05 10.99
C PRO A 255 -13.19 -0.46 10.88
N ILE A 256 -13.89 -1.16 9.98
CA ILE A 256 -13.70 -2.59 9.75
C ILE A 256 -12.30 -2.85 9.19
N SER A 257 -11.81 -1.99 8.29
CA SER A 257 -10.46 -2.09 7.72
C SER A 257 -9.38 -1.95 8.80
N ILE A 258 -9.52 -0.98 9.71
CA ILE A 258 -8.59 -0.79 10.83
C ILE A 258 -8.59 -2.01 11.74
N ALA A 259 -9.78 -2.49 12.12
CA ALA A 259 -9.93 -3.66 12.99
C ALA A 259 -9.36 -4.93 12.35
N ALA A 260 -9.62 -5.17 11.07
CA ALA A 260 -9.12 -6.33 10.35
C ALA A 260 -7.59 -6.31 10.22
N LEU A 261 -7.00 -5.16 9.84
CA LEU A 261 -5.54 -5.00 9.80
C LEU A 261 -4.91 -5.21 11.18
N GLY A 262 -5.55 -4.69 12.25
CA GLY A 262 -5.08 -4.90 13.62
C GLY A 262 -5.14 -6.36 14.04
N ALA A 263 -6.24 -7.05 13.70
CA ALA A 263 -6.38 -8.48 13.97
C ALA A 263 -5.32 -9.31 13.22
N ILE A 264 -5.07 -9.00 11.94
CA ILE A 264 -4.00 -9.65 11.15
C ILE A 264 -2.63 -9.44 11.81
N ALA A 265 -2.31 -8.22 12.23
CA ALA A 265 -1.05 -7.91 12.89
C ALA A 265 -0.88 -8.73 14.18
N VAL A 266 -1.88 -8.70 15.06
CA VAL A 266 -1.87 -9.40 16.36
C VAL A 266 -1.78 -10.91 16.19
N VAL A 267 -2.61 -11.50 15.30
CA VAL A 267 -2.61 -12.95 15.06
C VAL A 267 -1.29 -13.39 14.44
N GLY A 268 -0.73 -12.62 13.49
CA GLY A 268 0.56 -12.92 12.89
C GLY A 268 1.72 -12.88 13.89
N ILE A 269 1.75 -11.85 14.75
CA ILE A 269 2.73 -11.74 15.85
C ILE A 269 2.59 -12.90 16.83
N ALA A 270 1.36 -13.23 17.24
CA ALA A 270 1.10 -14.35 18.14
C ALA A 270 1.55 -15.68 17.53
N ALA A 271 1.27 -15.91 16.24
CA ALA A 271 1.71 -17.09 15.50
C ALA A 271 3.24 -17.17 15.41
N ALA A 272 3.92 -16.03 15.19
CA ALA A 272 5.38 -15.98 15.19
C ALA A 272 5.96 -16.33 16.57
N LEU A 273 5.39 -15.78 17.66
CA LEU A 273 5.83 -16.08 19.03
C LEU A 273 5.59 -17.55 19.41
N THR A 274 4.46 -18.15 19.03
CA THR A 274 4.17 -19.56 19.31
C THR A 274 5.09 -20.48 18.52
N GLN A 275 5.35 -20.19 17.24
CA GLN A 275 6.34 -20.91 16.44
C GLN A 275 7.75 -20.80 17.05
N TRP A 276 8.12 -19.60 17.51
CA TRP A 276 9.41 -19.36 18.14
C TRP A 276 9.58 -20.13 19.44
N ARG A 277 8.53 -20.17 20.26
CA ARG A 277 8.47 -20.97 21.49
C ARG A 277 8.57 -22.47 21.19
N ALA A 278 7.92 -22.95 20.14
CA ALA A 278 7.95 -24.37 19.79
C ALA A 278 9.37 -24.85 19.41
N LEU A 279 10.26 -23.96 18.98
CA LEU A 279 11.66 -24.30 18.75
C LEU A 279 12.47 -24.56 20.05
N GLU A 280 11.90 -24.27 21.23
CA GLU A 280 12.48 -24.62 22.54
C GLU A 280 12.22 -26.07 22.95
N ALA A 281 11.16 -26.69 22.44
CA ALA A 281 10.72 -28.04 22.79
C ALA A 281 11.39 -29.09 21.90
#